data_AF-A0A3A9DZ80-F1
#
_entry.id   AF-A0A3A9DZ80-F1
#
_cell.length_a   1.000
_cell.length_b   1.000
_cell.length_c   1.000
_cell.angle_alpha   90.00
_cell.angle_beta   90.00
_cell.angle_gamma   90.00
#
_symmetry.space_group_name_H-M   'P 1'
#
loop_
_entity.id
_entity.type
_entity.pdbx_description
1 polymer ?
#
loop_
_entity_poly.entity_id
_entity_poly.type
_entity_poly.pdbx_seq_one_letter_code
_entity_poly.pdbx_strand_id
1 'polypeptide(L)'
;MKNGKEVYRDYSINFKDQKELFNKIFTLDEYKNIVFPLLSTTQEDISYMRWTNASGTKSQWLTKDETYYSQIFTTYQEELRSLTIDDLETSLPVCAFYVPLDQKTFKTYSEFENTYYVFSSFKKTLALLEKSGFPIDKIPEQESIIKITVSRENYSDNSYNASFENEKEIQQILPFLHIDVDTYGNYLFFTRENLTITITYKDTDGTIVTSPNIYVFAKGLLPDFIKENLPEYK
;
A
#
# COMPACT_ATOMS: atom_id res chain seq x y z
N MET A 1 -12.20 47.60 13.79
CA MET A 1 -11.31 46.84 12.88
C MET A 1 -9.96 46.63 13.56
N LYS A 2 -9.32 45.47 13.32
CA LYS A 2 -8.02 44.99 13.83
C LYS A 2 -8.01 44.27 15.19
N ASN A 3 -8.33 42.98 15.17
CA ASN A 3 -7.61 41.99 15.97
C ASN A 3 -7.30 40.84 15.01
N GLY A 4 -6.09 40.83 14.46
CA GLY A 4 -5.62 39.85 13.47
C GLY A 4 -5.35 38.48 14.09
N LYS A 5 -6.34 37.90 14.77
CA LYS A 5 -6.29 36.48 15.14
C LYS A 5 -6.63 35.67 13.90
N GLU A 6 -5.67 34.87 13.45
CA GLU A 6 -5.95 33.77 12.52
C GLU A 6 -6.93 32.81 13.20
N VAL A 7 -8.09 32.64 12.59
CA VAL A 7 -9.08 31.65 13.01
C VAL A 7 -8.89 30.44 12.11
N TYR A 8 -8.30 29.39 12.67
CA TYR A 8 -8.23 28.08 12.04
C TYR A 8 -9.60 27.41 12.19
N ARG A 9 -10.15 26.93 11.07
CA ARG A 9 -11.39 26.16 11.04
C ARG A 9 -11.07 24.79 10.48
N ASP A 10 -11.32 23.78 11.29
CA ASP A 10 -11.19 22.40 10.86
C ASP A 10 -12.54 21.93 10.31
N TYR A 11 -12.54 21.47 9.07
CA TYR A 11 -13.70 20.86 8.44
C TYR A 11 -13.42 19.38 8.25
N SER A 12 -14.12 18.53 9.00
CA SER A 12 -14.08 17.09 8.81
C SER A 12 -15.04 16.72 7.68
N ILE A 13 -14.51 16.11 6.63
CA ILE A 13 -15.29 15.55 5.52
C ILE A 13 -15.28 14.03 5.67
N ASN A 14 -16.45 13.40 5.62
CA ASN A 14 -16.56 11.96 5.57
C ASN A 14 -16.20 11.46 4.17
N PHE A 15 -15.16 10.63 4.09
CA PHE A 15 -14.69 10.08 2.83
C PHE A 15 -15.76 9.27 2.08
N LYS A 16 -16.53 8.43 2.79
CA LYS A 16 -17.56 7.59 2.18
C LYS A 16 -18.67 8.43 1.54
N ASP A 17 -19.11 9.48 2.23
CA ASP A 17 -20.19 10.35 1.76
C ASP A 17 -19.78 11.17 0.53
N GLN A 18 -18.47 11.38 0.34
CA GLN A 18 -17.92 12.19 -0.74
C GLN A 18 -17.03 11.39 -1.71
N LYS A 19 -17.14 10.05 -1.71
CA LYS A 19 -16.27 9.16 -2.49
C LYS A 19 -16.22 9.54 -3.96
N GLU A 20 -17.34 9.94 -4.56
CA GLU A 20 -17.38 10.39 -5.95
C GLU A 20 -16.54 11.65 -6.21
N LEU A 21 -16.52 12.60 -5.28
CA LEU A 21 -15.68 13.81 -5.41
C LEU A 21 -14.20 13.47 -5.24
N PHE A 22 -13.86 12.63 -4.28
CA PHE A 22 -12.49 12.15 -4.12
C PHE A 22 -12.02 11.36 -5.35
N ASN A 23 -12.88 10.51 -5.91
CA ASN A 23 -12.60 9.80 -7.17
C ASN A 23 -12.30 10.78 -8.32
N LYS A 24 -13.12 11.83 -8.48
CA LYS A 24 -12.88 12.87 -9.50
C LYS A 24 -11.50 13.52 -9.33
N ILE A 25 -11.14 13.92 -8.11
CA ILE A 25 -9.82 14.51 -7.82
C ILE A 25 -8.70 13.50 -8.12
N PHE A 26 -8.84 12.26 -7.64
CA PHE A 26 -7.85 11.21 -7.82
C PHE A 26 -7.60 10.89 -9.30
N THR A 27 -8.62 11.01 -10.17
CA THR A 27 -8.46 10.80 -11.62
C THR A 27 -7.81 11.96 -12.37
N LEU A 28 -7.55 13.11 -11.74
CA LEU A 28 -6.87 14.22 -12.39
C LEU A 28 -5.38 13.91 -12.56
N ASP A 29 -4.87 14.02 -13.79
CA ASP A 29 -3.45 13.80 -14.08
C ASP A 29 -2.54 14.72 -13.25
N GLU A 30 -2.92 15.99 -13.06
CA GLU A 30 -2.16 16.94 -12.25
C GLU A 30 -2.03 16.46 -10.80
N TYR A 31 -3.13 15.98 -10.21
CA TYR A 31 -3.12 15.43 -8.86
C TYR A 31 -2.24 14.19 -8.78
N LYS A 32 -2.39 13.24 -9.73
CA LYS A 32 -1.58 12.02 -9.76
C LYS A 32 -0.09 12.30 -9.97
N ASN A 33 0.28 13.26 -10.79
CA ASN A 33 1.69 13.62 -10.99
C ASN A 33 2.33 14.21 -9.72
N ILE A 34 1.54 14.85 -8.85
CA ILE A 34 2.00 15.34 -7.53
C ILE A 34 2.14 14.17 -6.55
N VAL A 35 1.14 13.29 -6.47
CA VAL A 35 1.13 12.16 -5.53
C VAL A 35 2.11 11.06 -5.93
N PHE A 36 2.25 10.79 -7.23
CA PHE A 36 3.13 9.79 -7.79
C PHE A 36 4.21 10.46 -8.64
N PRO A 37 5.30 10.96 -8.04
CA PRO A 37 6.39 11.61 -8.78
C PRO A 37 6.93 10.75 -9.92
N LEU A 38 6.90 9.42 -9.79
CA LEU A 38 7.29 8.49 -10.85
C LEU A 38 6.58 8.78 -12.18
N LEU A 39 5.34 9.27 -12.16
CA LEU A 39 4.59 9.61 -13.38
C LEU A 39 5.21 10.77 -14.16
N SER A 40 5.97 11.64 -13.51
CA SER A 40 6.69 12.75 -14.13
C SER A 40 8.17 12.44 -14.38
N THR A 41 8.64 11.28 -13.94
CA THR A 41 10.05 10.86 -14.03
C THR A 41 10.33 10.11 -15.33
N THR A 42 11.50 10.34 -15.92
CA THR A 42 11.99 9.57 -17.08
C THR A 42 12.85 8.38 -16.64
N GLN A 43 13.05 7.40 -17.51
CA GLN A 43 13.92 6.25 -17.20
C GLN A 43 15.35 6.71 -16.92
N GLU A 44 15.80 7.78 -17.58
CA GLU A 44 17.11 8.38 -17.47
C GLU A 44 17.38 8.92 -16.06
N ASP A 45 16.36 9.46 -15.40
CA ASP A 45 16.45 10.03 -14.05
C ASP A 45 16.59 8.99 -12.95
N ILE A 46 16.32 7.71 -13.26
CA ILE A 46 16.31 6.62 -12.29
C ILE A 46 17.55 5.76 -12.47
N SER A 47 18.26 5.50 -11.38
CA SER A 47 19.45 4.63 -11.41
C SER A 47 19.09 3.15 -11.55
N TYR A 48 18.06 2.72 -10.82
CA TYR A 48 17.55 1.35 -10.81
C TYR A 48 16.12 1.35 -10.28
N MET A 49 15.41 0.25 -10.52
CA MET A 49 14.25 -0.12 -9.71
C MET A 49 14.60 -1.41 -8.96
N ARG A 50 14.04 -1.59 -7.77
CA ARG A 50 14.12 -2.87 -7.06
C ARG A 50 12.73 -3.44 -6.94
N TRP A 51 12.50 -4.58 -7.59
CA TRP A 51 11.29 -5.35 -7.43
C TRP A 51 11.33 -6.07 -6.07
N THR A 52 10.17 -6.16 -5.42
CA THR A 52 9.96 -7.02 -4.25
C THR A 52 8.61 -7.72 -4.34
N ASN A 53 8.49 -8.90 -3.75
CA ASN A 53 7.19 -9.52 -3.56
C ASN A 53 6.32 -8.73 -2.57
N ALA A 54 5.02 -9.04 -2.51
CA ALA A 54 4.07 -8.37 -1.61
C ALA A 54 4.53 -8.33 -0.14
N SER A 55 5.28 -9.34 0.32
CA SER A 55 5.78 -9.41 1.70
C SER A 55 7.12 -8.71 1.94
N GLY A 56 7.77 -8.14 0.93
CA GLY A 56 9.09 -7.52 1.12
C GLY A 56 10.23 -8.53 1.38
N THR A 57 9.96 -9.84 1.35
CA THR A 57 10.92 -10.88 1.77
C THR A 57 11.81 -11.36 0.63
N LYS A 58 11.32 -11.27 -0.62
CA LYS A 58 12.09 -11.52 -1.84
C LYS A 58 12.30 -10.20 -2.55
N SER A 59 13.50 -9.97 -3.07
CA SER A 59 13.77 -8.78 -3.89
C SER A 59 14.76 -9.08 -5.01
N GLN A 60 14.62 -8.35 -6.11
CA GLN A 60 15.47 -8.47 -7.28
C GLN A 60 15.65 -7.09 -7.91
N TRP A 61 16.86 -6.82 -8.40
CA TRP A 61 17.14 -5.60 -9.16
C TRP A 61 16.47 -5.66 -10.53
N LEU A 62 15.81 -4.58 -10.90
CA LEU A 62 15.26 -4.33 -12.22
C LEU A 62 16.01 -3.12 -12.80
N THR A 63 17.07 -3.41 -13.55
CA THR A 63 18.04 -2.44 -14.06
C THR A 63 17.87 -2.22 -15.57
N LYS A 64 18.50 -1.16 -16.10
CA LYS A 64 18.34 -0.72 -17.50
C LYS A 64 18.84 -1.70 -18.56
N ASP A 65 19.68 -2.64 -18.17
CA ASP A 65 20.19 -3.74 -19.01
C ASP A 65 19.19 -4.89 -19.14
N GLU A 66 18.15 -4.94 -18.31
CA GLU A 66 17.09 -5.93 -18.44
C GLU A 66 16.30 -5.70 -19.74
N THR A 67 16.04 -6.79 -20.47
CA THR A 67 15.46 -6.76 -21.83
C THR A 67 14.12 -6.01 -21.89
N TYR A 68 13.33 -6.10 -20.82
CA TYR A 68 12.00 -5.50 -20.74
C TYR A 68 11.93 -4.27 -19.85
N TYR A 69 13.05 -3.74 -19.33
CA TYR A 69 13.06 -2.62 -18.38
C TYR A 69 12.20 -1.44 -18.87
N SER A 70 12.47 -0.95 -20.08
CA SER A 70 11.75 0.20 -20.62
C SER A 70 10.26 -0.07 -20.84
N GLN A 71 9.90 -1.30 -21.23
CA GLN A 71 8.50 -1.67 -21.41
C GLN A 71 7.78 -1.77 -20.07
N ILE A 72 8.40 -2.39 -19.06
CA ILE A 72 7.87 -2.47 -17.69
C ILE A 72 7.66 -1.06 -17.14
N PHE A 73 8.65 -0.18 -17.26
CA PHE A 73 8.57 1.19 -16.76
C PHE A 73 7.40 1.98 -17.35
N THR A 74 7.31 2.04 -18.68
CA THR A 74 6.25 2.80 -19.36
C THR A 74 4.88 2.16 -19.14
N THR A 75 4.78 0.84 -19.18
CA THR A 75 3.51 0.12 -18.92
C THR A 75 3.04 0.36 -17.49
N TYR A 76 3.95 0.35 -16.51
CA TYR A 76 3.62 0.64 -15.13
C TYR A 76 3.12 2.08 -14.95
N GLN A 77 3.76 3.07 -15.57
CA GLN A 77 3.27 4.45 -15.54
C GLN A 77 1.87 4.58 -16.15
N GLU A 78 1.57 3.90 -17.26
CA GLU A 78 0.23 3.90 -17.88
C GLU A 78 -0.83 3.29 -16.96
N GLU A 79 -0.55 2.15 -16.33
CA GLU A 79 -1.47 1.48 -15.41
C GLU A 79 -1.63 2.27 -14.10
N LEU A 80 -0.56 2.89 -13.60
CA LEU A 80 -0.59 3.80 -12.45
C LEU A 80 -1.43 5.06 -12.72
N ARG A 81 -1.34 5.64 -13.94
CA ARG A 81 -2.25 6.71 -14.39
C ARG A 81 -3.70 6.27 -14.47
N SER A 82 -3.96 4.98 -14.66
CA SER A 82 -5.31 4.42 -14.75
C SER A 82 -5.88 3.95 -13.41
N LEU A 83 -5.04 3.84 -12.36
CA LEU A 83 -5.43 3.42 -11.01
C LEU A 83 -6.62 4.23 -10.48
N THR A 84 -7.56 3.59 -9.80
CA THR A 84 -8.71 4.27 -9.17
C THR A 84 -8.68 4.11 -7.66
N ILE A 85 -9.49 4.89 -6.93
CA ILE A 85 -9.67 4.66 -5.48
C ILE A 85 -10.29 3.27 -5.24
N ASP A 86 -11.18 2.82 -6.12
CA ASP A 86 -11.80 1.50 -5.99
C ASP A 86 -10.76 0.38 -6.07
N ASP A 87 -9.75 0.52 -6.93
CA ASP A 87 -8.61 -0.42 -6.97
C ASP A 87 -7.85 -0.43 -5.63
N LEU A 88 -7.60 0.74 -5.04
CA LEU A 88 -6.92 0.88 -3.75
C LEU A 88 -7.72 0.28 -2.58
N GLU A 89 -9.05 0.35 -2.63
CA GLU A 89 -9.92 -0.21 -1.59
C GLU A 89 -10.08 -1.73 -1.69
N THR A 90 -10.01 -2.29 -2.89
CA THR A 90 -10.45 -3.67 -3.15
C THR A 90 -9.32 -4.64 -3.47
N SER A 91 -8.12 -4.14 -3.76
CA SER A 91 -7.02 -5.00 -4.21
C SER A 91 -5.81 -4.92 -3.30
N LEU A 92 -5.32 -6.10 -2.88
CA LEU A 92 -4.02 -6.25 -2.25
C LEU A 92 -2.92 -6.10 -3.33
N PRO A 93 -1.74 -5.57 -2.98
CA PRO A 93 -0.67 -5.43 -3.92
C PRO A 93 -0.07 -6.81 -4.19
N VAL A 94 0.30 -7.08 -5.43
CA VAL A 94 0.94 -8.34 -5.85
C VAL A 94 2.45 -8.27 -5.61
N CYS A 95 3.03 -7.11 -5.88
CA CYS A 95 4.43 -6.79 -5.63
C CYS A 95 4.61 -5.28 -5.47
N ALA A 96 5.84 -4.84 -5.24
CA ALA A 96 6.17 -3.41 -5.23
C ALA A 96 7.50 -3.14 -5.93
N PHE A 97 7.66 -1.92 -6.42
CA PHE A 97 8.92 -1.37 -6.87
C PHE A 97 9.43 -0.35 -5.88
N TYR A 98 10.65 -0.53 -5.41
CA TYR A 98 11.37 0.50 -4.72
C TYR A 98 12.19 1.32 -5.73
N VAL A 99 11.95 2.63 -5.75
CA VAL A 99 12.54 3.54 -6.74
C VAL A 99 13.21 4.73 -6.05
N PRO A 100 14.52 4.95 -6.24
CA PRO A 100 15.22 6.10 -5.68
C PRO A 100 14.88 7.36 -6.47
N LEU A 101 13.77 8.01 -6.14
CA LEU A 101 13.43 9.33 -6.66
C LEU A 101 14.00 10.38 -5.70
N ASP A 102 14.68 11.38 -6.26
CA ASP A 102 15.20 12.57 -5.56
C ASP A 102 16.49 12.44 -4.71
N GLN A 103 17.65 12.50 -5.39
CA GLN A 103 18.92 12.81 -4.71
C GLN A 103 19.26 14.32 -4.69
N LYS A 104 18.43 15.20 -5.27
CA LYS A 104 18.81 16.61 -5.52
C LYS A 104 18.17 17.61 -4.54
N THR A 105 17.05 17.30 -3.90
CA THR A 105 16.32 18.24 -3.02
C THR A 105 16.46 17.98 -1.52
N PHE A 106 16.78 16.75 -1.08
CA PHE A 106 16.94 16.42 0.34
C PHE A 106 18.40 16.38 0.77
N LYS A 107 18.88 17.47 1.39
CA LYS A 107 20.29 17.66 1.81
C LYS A 107 20.68 17.00 3.14
N THR A 108 19.83 16.21 3.77
CA THR A 108 20.12 15.60 5.07
C THR A 108 19.62 14.17 5.14
N TYR A 109 20.58 13.25 5.08
CA TYR A 109 20.56 11.86 5.54
C TYR A 109 19.49 10.88 4.98
N SER A 110 20.03 9.94 4.19
CA SER A 110 19.67 8.53 4.03
C SER A 110 18.36 8.10 3.35
N GLU A 111 18.52 7.36 2.24
CA GLU A 111 18.02 5.98 2.08
C GLU A 111 16.53 5.68 1.79
N PHE A 112 15.67 6.65 1.48
CA PHE A 112 14.27 6.30 1.17
C PHE A 112 14.05 6.07 -0.34
N GLU A 113 14.15 4.81 -0.75
CA GLU A 113 13.48 4.37 -1.98
C GLU A 113 11.97 4.58 -1.84
N ASN A 114 11.32 5.10 -2.87
CA ASN A 114 9.88 5.29 -2.91
C ASN A 114 9.21 3.95 -3.30
N THR A 115 8.20 3.51 -2.54
CA THR A 115 7.54 2.20 -2.71
C THR A 115 6.30 2.26 -3.60
N TYR A 116 6.44 1.82 -4.85
CA TYR A 116 5.39 1.82 -5.87
C TYR A 116 4.73 0.46 -5.98
N TYR A 117 3.52 0.31 -5.44
CA TYR A 117 2.79 -0.97 -5.49
C TYR A 117 2.29 -1.33 -6.89
N VAL A 118 2.28 -2.63 -7.18
CA VAL A 118 1.71 -3.22 -8.40
C VAL A 118 0.47 -4.01 -8.00
N PHE A 119 -0.69 -3.55 -8.45
CA PHE A 119 -1.97 -4.16 -8.12
C PHE A 119 -2.34 -5.28 -9.08
N SER A 120 -3.28 -6.13 -8.68
CA SER A 120 -3.78 -7.22 -9.53
C SER A 120 -4.44 -6.71 -10.82
N SER A 121 -4.91 -5.46 -10.86
CA SER A 121 -5.43 -4.79 -12.05
C SER A 121 -4.34 -4.40 -13.06
N PHE A 122 -3.06 -4.40 -12.69
CA PHE A 122 -1.93 -4.00 -13.54
C PHE A 122 -1.50 -5.17 -14.45
N LYS A 123 -2.45 -5.68 -15.24
CA LYS A 123 -2.33 -6.93 -15.99
C LYS A 123 -1.15 -6.92 -16.96
N LYS A 124 -0.85 -5.79 -17.59
CA LYS A 124 0.24 -5.70 -18.57
C LYS A 124 1.60 -5.66 -17.88
N THR A 125 1.73 -4.88 -16.81
CA THR A 125 2.95 -4.85 -15.99
C THR A 125 3.26 -6.23 -15.42
N LEU A 126 2.26 -6.90 -14.85
CA LEU A 126 2.42 -8.25 -14.28
C LEU A 126 2.87 -9.27 -15.35
N ALA A 127 2.28 -9.22 -16.55
CA ALA A 127 2.68 -10.11 -17.65
C ALA A 127 4.12 -9.85 -18.15
N LEU A 128 4.58 -8.60 -18.12
CA LEU A 128 5.95 -8.24 -18.49
C LEU A 128 6.96 -8.68 -17.43
N LEU A 129 6.63 -8.52 -16.15
CA LEU A 129 7.44 -8.99 -15.03
C LEU A 129 7.63 -10.51 -15.07
N GLU A 130 6.54 -11.28 -15.27
CA GLU A 130 6.60 -12.73 -15.38
C GLU A 130 7.49 -13.18 -16.57
N LYS A 131 7.33 -12.55 -17.74
CA LYS A 131 8.20 -12.78 -18.90
C LYS A 131 9.67 -12.46 -18.66
N SER A 132 9.94 -11.55 -17.72
CA SER A 132 11.28 -11.10 -17.35
C SER A 132 11.88 -11.93 -16.21
N GLY A 133 11.19 -13.00 -15.78
CA GLY A 133 11.65 -13.89 -14.72
C GLY A 133 11.45 -13.34 -13.31
N PHE A 134 10.73 -12.22 -13.14
CA PHE A 134 10.33 -11.75 -11.82
C PHE A 134 9.11 -12.57 -11.37
N PRO A 135 9.18 -13.26 -10.22
CA PRO A 135 8.08 -14.08 -9.78
C PRO A 135 6.90 -13.18 -9.46
N ILE A 136 5.78 -13.42 -10.12
CA ILE A 136 4.50 -12.89 -9.66
C ILE A 136 4.05 -13.84 -8.57
N ASP A 137 4.56 -13.63 -7.37
CA ASP A 137 4.01 -14.26 -6.17
C ASP A 137 2.53 -13.91 -6.22
N LYS A 138 1.68 -14.90 -6.52
CA LYS A 138 0.25 -14.73 -6.38
C LYS A 138 0.08 -14.17 -4.97
N ILE A 139 -0.73 -13.10 -4.82
CA ILE A 139 -1.32 -12.76 -3.53
C ILE A 139 -1.64 -14.11 -2.88
N PRO A 140 -1.26 -14.39 -1.63
CA PRO A 140 -1.69 -15.61 -0.99
C PRO A 140 -3.15 -15.77 -1.36
N GLU A 141 -3.47 -16.86 -2.08
CA GLU A 141 -4.87 -17.11 -2.40
C GLU A 141 -5.56 -16.99 -1.05
N GLN A 142 -6.75 -16.39 -0.99
CA GLN A 142 -7.43 -16.16 0.28
C GLN A 142 -7.50 -17.47 1.13
N GLU A 143 -7.37 -18.61 0.46
CA GLU A 143 -7.22 -19.99 0.93
C GLU A 143 -5.83 -20.37 1.54
N SER A 144 -4.74 -19.68 1.21
CA SER A 144 -3.40 -19.90 1.77
C SER A 144 -3.08 -19.01 2.98
N ILE A 145 -3.96 -18.06 3.32
CA ILE A 145 -3.87 -17.26 4.55
C ILE A 145 -4.22 -18.15 5.74
N ILE A 146 -3.28 -18.28 6.67
CA ILE A 146 -3.43 -19.13 7.85
C ILE A 146 -3.61 -18.33 9.15
N LYS A 147 -3.24 -17.04 9.14
CA LYS A 147 -3.38 -16.16 10.30
C LYS A 147 -3.43 -14.70 9.91
N ILE A 148 -4.29 -13.94 10.59
CA ILE A 148 -4.24 -12.48 10.62
C ILE A 148 -3.94 -12.05 12.05
N THR A 149 -2.94 -11.19 12.23
CA THR A 149 -2.64 -10.57 13.52
C THR A 149 -2.95 -9.09 13.45
N VAL A 150 -3.79 -8.62 14.35
CA VAL A 150 -4.12 -7.21 14.56
C VAL A 150 -3.40 -6.74 15.81
N SER A 151 -2.57 -5.72 15.66
CA SER A 151 -1.69 -5.20 16.71
C SER A 151 -1.93 -3.71 16.90
N ARG A 152 -1.85 -3.22 18.14
CA ARG A 152 -1.62 -1.79 18.39
C ARG A 152 -0.18 -1.58 18.84
N GLU A 153 0.53 -0.70 18.15
CA GLU A 153 1.78 -0.17 18.68
C GLU A 153 1.47 0.79 19.84
N ASN A 154 1.85 0.38 21.05
CA ASN A 154 1.95 1.28 22.20
C ASN A 154 3.43 1.54 22.47
N TYR A 155 3.79 2.80 22.78
CA TYR A 155 5.15 3.18 23.18
C TYR A 155 5.59 2.61 24.54
N SER A 156 4.71 1.87 25.22
CA SER A 156 4.99 1.07 26.42
C SER A 156 4.96 -0.41 26.07
N ASP A 157 5.80 -1.24 26.72
CA ASP A 157 6.05 -2.69 26.49
C ASP A 157 4.83 -3.64 26.34
N ASN A 158 3.59 -3.16 26.45
CA ASN A 158 2.38 -3.93 26.21
C ASN A 158 1.82 -3.64 24.81
N SER A 159 2.31 -4.39 23.81
CA SER A 159 1.58 -4.54 22.54
C SER A 159 0.34 -5.41 22.78
N TYR A 160 -0.83 -4.90 22.40
CA TYR A 160 -2.05 -5.69 22.40
C TYR A 160 -2.21 -6.32 21.03
N ASN A 161 -2.30 -7.65 21.01
CA ASN A 161 -2.40 -8.42 19.77
C ASN A 161 -3.64 -9.32 19.82
N ALA A 162 -4.46 -9.27 18.78
CA ALA A 162 -5.48 -10.27 18.49
C ALA A 162 -5.00 -11.11 17.29
N SER A 163 -5.14 -12.43 17.39
CA SER A 163 -4.76 -13.37 16.32
C SER A 163 -5.97 -14.18 15.89
N PHE A 164 -6.20 -14.23 14.58
CA PHE A 164 -7.31 -14.94 13.96
C PHE A 164 -6.74 -16.01 13.04
N GLU A 165 -6.96 -17.28 13.41
CA GLU A 165 -6.48 -18.45 12.65
C GLU A 165 -7.65 -19.29 12.11
N ASN A 166 -8.88 -18.98 12.52
CA ASN A 166 -10.07 -19.60 11.98
C ASN A 166 -10.34 -19.08 10.57
N GLU A 167 -10.52 -19.99 9.61
CA GLU A 167 -10.80 -19.65 8.22
C GLU A 167 -12.01 -18.70 8.11
N LYS A 168 -13.13 -18.97 8.79
CA LYS A 168 -14.32 -18.09 8.70
C LYS A 168 -14.06 -16.68 9.22
N GLU A 169 -13.29 -16.55 10.30
CA GLU A 169 -12.91 -15.23 10.85
C GLU A 169 -11.98 -14.49 9.88
N ILE A 170 -10.99 -15.18 9.33
CA ILE A 170 -10.10 -14.63 8.30
C ILE A 170 -10.91 -14.10 7.11
N GLN A 171 -11.85 -14.90 6.59
CA GLN A 171 -12.72 -14.50 5.48
C GLN A 171 -13.58 -13.26 5.81
N GLN A 172 -13.98 -13.10 7.08
CA GLN A 172 -14.73 -11.92 7.53
C GLN A 172 -13.86 -10.67 7.67
N ILE A 173 -12.55 -10.82 7.93
CA ILE A 173 -11.63 -9.69 8.11
C ILE A 173 -11.19 -9.10 6.77
N LEU A 174 -10.92 -9.95 5.79
CA LEU A 174 -10.30 -9.55 4.52
C LEU A 174 -10.99 -8.38 3.80
N PRO A 175 -12.34 -8.28 3.75
CA PRO A 175 -13.02 -7.13 3.14
C PRO A 175 -12.80 -5.78 3.82
N PHE A 176 -12.24 -5.76 5.04
CA PHE A 176 -11.97 -4.54 5.81
C PHE A 176 -10.50 -4.13 5.79
N LEU A 177 -9.63 -4.94 5.17
CA LEU A 177 -8.21 -4.64 5.09
C LEU A 177 -7.94 -3.65 3.97
N HIS A 178 -7.22 -2.59 4.31
CA HIS A 178 -6.69 -1.62 3.37
C HIS A 178 -5.18 -1.65 3.39
N ILE A 179 -4.55 -1.37 2.25
CA ILE A 179 -3.11 -1.16 2.25
C ILE A 179 -2.82 0.21 2.82
N ASP A 180 -1.93 0.20 3.79
CA ASP A 180 -1.27 1.37 4.30
C ASP A 180 -0.26 1.88 3.28
N VAL A 181 -0.77 2.64 2.32
CA VAL A 181 0.04 3.49 1.44
C VAL A 181 0.52 4.70 2.26
N ASP A 182 1.29 4.44 3.33
CA ASP A 182 2.04 5.45 4.08
C ASP A 182 3.14 6.08 3.19
N THR A 183 3.39 5.48 2.02
CA THR A 183 4.11 6.11 0.93
C THR A 183 3.17 7.03 0.15
N TYR A 184 3.60 8.27 -0.09
CA TYR A 184 2.95 9.29 -0.95
C TYR A 184 1.96 10.28 -0.32
N GLY A 185 2.09 10.61 0.98
CA GLY A 185 1.32 11.74 1.54
C GLY A 185 -0.20 11.55 1.46
N ASN A 186 -0.66 10.29 1.36
CA ASN A 186 -2.06 9.88 1.25
C ASN A 186 -2.85 10.02 2.56
N TYR A 187 -2.41 10.90 3.46
CA TYR A 187 -3.21 11.39 4.60
C TYR A 187 -4.59 11.93 4.20
N LEU A 188 -4.82 12.14 2.89
CA LEU A 188 -6.01 12.75 2.32
C LEU A 188 -7.21 11.79 2.18
N PHE A 189 -7.03 10.47 2.13
CA PHE A 189 -8.15 9.56 1.81
C PHE A 189 -8.53 8.61 2.94
N PHE A 190 -7.56 8.16 3.73
CA PHE A 190 -7.83 7.23 4.82
C PHE A 190 -7.17 7.73 6.09
N THR A 191 -7.96 8.29 6.99
CA THR A 191 -7.61 8.18 8.41
C THR A 191 -7.66 6.70 8.75
N ARG A 192 -6.57 6.14 9.30
CA ARG A 192 -6.52 4.74 9.76
C ARG A 192 -6.86 4.63 11.24
N GLU A 193 -7.31 3.45 11.65
CA GLU A 193 -7.22 3.08 13.05
C GLU A 193 -5.75 3.03 13.47
N ASN A 194 -5.45 3.34 14.73
CA ASN A 194 -4.12 3.14 15.28
C ASN A 194 -3.89 1.65 15.57
N LEU A 195 -3.91 0.84 14.51
CA LEU A 195 -3.75 -0.61 14.49
C LEU A 195 -2.92 -0.98 13.25
N THR A 196 -1.95 -1.87 13.43
CA THR A 196 -1.19 -2.52 12.37
C THR A 196 -1.70 -3.93 12.17
N ILE A 197 -1.61 -4.42 10.94
CA ILE A 197 -2.11 -5.75 10.58
C ILE A 197 -1.01 -6.49 9.83
N THR A 198 -0.78 -7.73 10.24
CA THR A 198 0.08 -8.68 9.51
C THR A 198 -0.74 -9.87 9.07
N ILE A 199 -0.45 -10.34 7.87
CA ILE A 199 -1.05 -11.53 7.28
C ILE A 199 0.03 -12.60 7.19
N THR A 200 -0.19 -13.75 7.81
CA THR A 200 0.66 -14.92 7.67
C THR A 200 -0.01 -15.91 6.73
N TYR A 201 0.75 -16.39 5.75
CA TYR A 201 0.27 -17.27 4.70
C TYR A 201 1.31 -18.30 4.28
N LYS A 202 0.86 -19.34 3.57
CA LYS A 202 1.72 -20.33 2.95
C LYS A 202 2.04 -19.91 1.51
N ASP A 203 3.31 -19.69 1.21
CA ASP A 203 3.82 -19.40 -0.13
C ASP A 203 3.71 -20.65 -1.03
N THR A 204 3.89 -20.47 -2.33
CA THR A 204 3.82 -21.48 -3.39
C THR A 204 4.79 -22.65 -3.19
N ASP A 205 5.96 -22.40 -2.60
CA ASP A 205 6.94 -23.42 -2.22
C ASP A 205 6.64 -24.11 -0.88
N GLY A 206 5.57 -23.69 -0.21
CA GLY A 206 5.11 -24.21 1.07
C GLY A 206 5.69 -23.50 2.30
N THR A 207 6.55 -22.50 2.13
CA THR A 207 7.13 -21.70 3.21
C THR A 207 6.06 -20.84 3.88
N ILE A 208 6.15 -20.67 5.21
CA ILE A 208 5.28 -19.75 5.94
C ILE A 208 5.91 -18.36 5.92
N VAL A 209 5.16 -17.38 5.42
CA VAL A 209 5.59 -15.99 5.27
C VAL A 209 4.63 -15.09 6.02
N THR A 210 5.15 -14.07 6.70
CA THR A 210 4.35 -13.01 7.31
C THR A 210 4.58 -11.71 6.56
N SER A 211 3.50 -11.05 6.17
CA SER A 211 3.54 -9.75 5.49
C SER A 211 4.17 -8.68 6.40
N PRO A 212 4.74 -7.61 5.81
CA PRO A 212 5.09 -6.43 6.56
C PRO A 212 3.82 -5.74 7.09
N ASN A 213 3.98 -4.79 8.01
CA ASN A 213 2.92 -3.95 8.58
C ASN A 213 2.39 -2.94 7.56
N ILE A 214 1.87 -3.42 6.43
CA ILE A 214 1.35 -2.61 5.33
C ILE A 214 -0.17 -2.67 5.26
N TYR A 215 -0.84 -3.31 6.23
CA TYR A 215 -2.29 -3.44 6.26
C TYR A 215 -2.85 -2.71 7.46
N VAL A 216 -3.95 -1.99 7.23
CA VAL A 216 -4.64 -1.16 8.22
C VAL A 216 -6.16 -1.30 8.08
N PHE A 217 -6.87 -0.94 9.14
CA PHE A 217 -8.31 -0.68 9.06
C PHE A 217 -8.53 0.81 8.79
N ALA A 218 -9.44 1.13 7.87
CA ALA A 218 -9.92 2.49 7.74
C ALA A 218 -10.64 2.90 9.03
N LYS A 219 -10.39 4.14 9.49
CA LYS A 219 -10.95 4.68 10.73
C LYS A 219 -12.47 4.62 10.73
N GLY A 220 -13.04 4.16 11.83
CA GLY A 220 -14.47 3.99 12.01
C GLY A 220 -15.05 2.77 11.27
N LEU A 221 -14.24 2.00 10.55
CA LEU A 221 -14.66 0.75 9.88
C LEU A 221 -14.17 -0.51 10.60
N LEU A 222 -13.57 -0.37 11.77
CA LEU A 222 -13.16 -1.51 12.59
C LEU A 222 -14.38 -2.37 12.96
N PRO A 223 -14.44 -3.65 12.55
CA PRO A 223 -15.57 -4.51 12.87
C PRO A 223 -15.70 -4.79 14.37
N ASP A 224 -16.93 -4.90 14.87
CA ASP A 224 -17.17 -5.09 16.32
C ASP A 224 -16.58 -6.39 16.86
N PHE A 225 -16.61 -7.48 16.09
CA PHE A 225 -15.98 -8.74 16.49
C PHE A 225 -14.44 -8.61 16.65
N ILE A 226 -13.80 -7.67 15.96
CA ILE A 226 -12.37 -7.38 16.18
C ILE A 226 -12.17 -6.57 17.45
N LYS A 227 -13.02 -5.57 17.70
CA LYS A 227 -13.01 -4.78 18.95
C LYS A 227 -13.16 -5.69 20.16
N GLU A 228 -14.10 -6.64 20.13
CA GLU A 228 -14.32 -7.62 21.20
C GLU A 228 -13.12 -8.53 21.47
N ASN A 229 -12.16 -8.62 20.55
CA ASN A 229 -10.93 -9.39 20.73
C ASN A 229 -9.73 -8.53 21.13
N LEU A 230 -9.88 -7.21 21.14
CA LEU A 230 -8.85 -6.26 21.56
C LEU A 230 -9.14 -5.75 22.99
N PRO A 231 -8.21 -5.93 23.95
CA PRO A 231 -8.43 -5.58 25.37
C PRO A 231 -8.86 -4.15 25.65
N GLU A 232 -8.55 -3.21 24.76
CA GLU A 232 -8.83 -1.78 24.92
C GLU A 232 -10.25 -1.34 24.52
N TYR A 233 -11.00 -2.20 23.83
CA TYR A 233 -12.41 -1.95 23.50
C TYR A 233 -13.36 -2.71 24.45
N LYS A 234 -12.82 -3.33 25.51
CA LYS A 234 -13.56 -3.98 26.59
C LYS A 234 -13.63 -3.06 27.81
#